data_AF-A0A1Q2D1H5-F1
#
_entry.id   AF-A0A1Q2D1H5-F1
#
_cell.length_a   1.000
_cell.length_b   1.000
_cell.length_c   1.000
_cell.angle_alpha   90.00
_cell.angle_beta   90.00
_cell.angle_gamma   90.00
#
_symmetry.space_group_name_H-M   'P 1'
#
loop_
_entity.id
_entity.type
_entity.pdbx_description
1 polymer ?
#
loop_
_entity_poly.entity_id
_entity_poly.type
_entity_poly.pdbx_seq_one_letter_code
_entity_poly.pdbx_strand_id
1 'polypeptide(L)' 'MAQTPKYYHHGRSPAAWTGSVIAAIGFVVAAIGSLTGPNWVITIVGGAIILLALLATMVMKAMGYGQP' A
#
# COMPACT_ATOMS: atom_id res chain seq x y z
N MET A 1 7.13 13.10 -23.75
CA MET A 1 7.51 11.73 -24.18
C MET A 1 6.51 10.78 -23.56
N ALA A 2 5.73 10.03 -24.34
CA ALA A 2 4.85 9.01 -23.77
C ALA A 2 5.72 7.88 -23.21
N GLN A 3 5.53 7.54 -21.92
CA GLN A 3 6.25 6.43 -21.29
C GLN A 3 5.81 5.12 -21.96
N THR A 4 6.76 4.32 -22.46
CA THR A 4 6.46 2.99 -22.99
C THR A 4 5.93 2.11 -21.83
N PRO A 5 4.73 1.54 -21.93
CA PRO A 5 4.17 0.72 -20.85
C PRO A 5 5.09 -0.48 -20.58
N LYS A 6 5.58 -0.57 -19.35
CA LYS A 6 6.45 -1.66 -18.91
C LYS A 6 5.60 -2.83 -18.45
N TYR A 7 5.73 -3.97 -19.13
CA TYR A 7 5.09 -5.20 -18.69
C TYR A 7 5.83 -5.79 -17.49
N TYR A 8 5.09 -6.05 -16.41
CA TYR A 8 5.57 -6.83 -15.29
C TYR A 8 4.95 -8.22 -15.34
N HIS A 9 5.68 -9.24 -14.90
CA HIS A 9 5.04 -10.53 -14.60
C HIS A 9 4.20 -10.39 -13.34
N HIS A 10 3.04 -11.05 -13.32
CA HIS A 10 2.00 -11.00 -12.28
C HIS A 10 2.49 -10.62 -10.89
N GLY A 11 1.93 -9.54 -10.33
CA GLY A 11 2.23 -9.10 -8.96
C GLY A 11 3.65 -8.59 -8.72
N ARG A 12 4.54 -8.59 -9.73
CA ARG A 12 5.93 -8.13 -9.61
C ARG A 12 6.12 -6.66 -10.03
N SER A 13 5.04 -5.93 -10.28
CA SER A 13 5.17 -4.49 -10.52
C SER A 13 5.60 -3.80 -9.21
N PRO A 14 6.50 -2.80 -9.27
CA PRO A 14 6.88 -2.05 -8.09
C PRO A 14 5.67 -1.47 -7.36
N ALA A 15 4.66 -0.98 -8.10
CA ALA A 15 3.44 -0.45 -7.49
C ALA A 15 2.69 -1.51 -6.66
N ALA A 16 2.62 -2.75 -7.15
CA ALA A 16 1.98 -3.84 -6.43
C ALA A 16 2.76 -4.23 -5.16
N TRP A 17 4.08 -4.35 -5.24
CA TRP A 17 4.90 -4.72 -4.09
C TRP A 17 4.93 -3.63 -3.02
N THR A 18 5.15 -2.37 -3.42
CA THR A 18 5.14 -1.23 -2.49
C THR A 18 3.79 -1.09 -1.81
N GLY A 19 2.69 -1.13 -2.56
CA GLY A 19 1.34 -1.07 -2.00
C GLY A 19 1.03 -2.19 -1.02
N SER A 20 1.31 -3.44 -1.40
CA SER A 20 1.03 -4.60 -0.56
C SER A 20 1.86 -4.63 0.73
N VAL A 21 3.14 -4.28 0.69
CA VAL A 21 3.99 -4.22 1.88
C VAL A 21 3.51 -3.15 2.85
N ILE A 22 3.24 -1.93 2.37
CA ILE A 22 2.75 -0.83 3.23
C ILE A 22 1.38 -1.19 3.81
N ALA A 23 0.48 -1.76 3.00
CA ALA A 23 -0.84 -2.19 3.46
C ALA A 23 -0.73 -3.29 4.53
N ALA A 24 0.16 -4.27 4.35
CA ALA A 24 0.41 -5.32 5.33
C ALA A 24 0.92 -4.76 6.66
N ILE A 25 1.85 -3.80 6.62
CA ILE A 25 2.34 -3.11 7.82
C ILE A 25 1.21 -2.37 8.52
N GLY A 26 0.43 -1.58 7.79
CA GLY A 26 -0.71 -0.85 8.36
C GLY A 26 -1.77 -1.77 8.96
N PHE A 27 -2.03 -2.90 8.30
CA PHE A 27 -2.93 -3.94 8.80
C PHE A 27 -2.43 -4.55 10.12
N VAL A 28 -1.15 -4.91 10.20
CA VAL A 28 -0.55 -5.46 11.44
C VAL A 28 -0.64 -4.44 12.57
N VAL A 29 -0.33 -3.17 12.32
CA VAL A 29 -0.44 -2.10 13.33
C VAL A 29 -1.89 -1.93 13.79
N ALA A 30 -2.85 -1.87 12.86
CA ALA A 30 -4.26 -1.76 13.20
C ALA A 30 -4.78 -2.97 13.99
N ALA A 31 -4.34 -4.19 13.63
CA ALA A 31 -4.68 -5.41 14.32
C ALA A 31 -4.15 -5.41 15.75
N ILE A 32 -2.88 -5.02 15.97
CA ILE A 32 -2.31 -4.90 17.33
C ILE A 32 -3.15 -3.92 18.16
N GLY A 33 -3.40 -2.71 17.65
CA GLY A 33 -4.20 -1.70 18.36
C GLY A 33 -5.63 -2.14 18.68
N SER A 34 -6.21 -3.00 17.86
CA SER A 34 -7.58 -3.50 18.03
C SER A 34 -7.67 -4.71 18.96
N LEU A 35 -6.63 -5.55 19.02
CA LEU A 35 -6.67 -6.85 19.70
C LEU A 35 -6.07 -6.83 21.13
N THR A 36 -5.10 -5.97 21.43
CA THR A 36 -4.43 -5.95 22.77
C THR A 36 -5.16 -5.08 23.80
N GLY A 37 -6.46 -4.87 23.61
CA GLY A 37 -7.25 -3.82 24.26
C GLY A 37 -7.42 -2.63 23.30
N PRO A 38 -8.65 -2.14 23.05
CA PRO A 38 -8.91 -1.20 21.98
C PRO A 38 -8.20 0.14 22.20
N ASN A 39 -7.02 0.27 21.61
CA ASN A 39 -6.24 1.48 21.55
C ASN A 39 -6.56 2.20 20.24
N TRP A 40 -7.55 3.08 20.30
CA TRP A 40 -8.04 3.82 19.15
C TRP A 40 -6.97 4.64 18.44
N VAL A 41 -5.96 5.14 19.16
CA VAL A 41 -4.85 5.89 18.55
C VAL A 41 -4.04 4.98 17.62
N ILE A 42 -3.63 3.80 18.10
CA ILE A 42 -2.85 2.85 17.29
C ILE A 42 -3.68 2.32 16.12
N THR A 43 -4.96 2.03 16.34
CA THR A 43 -5.86 1.56 15.28
C THR A 43 -6.02 2.61 14.17
N ILE A 44 -6.20 3.88 14.53
CA ILE A 44 -6.28 4.98 13.55
C ILE A 44 -4.96 5.15 12.79
N VAL A 45 -3.81 5.06 13.47
CA VAL A 45 -2.50 5.11 12.81
C VAL A 45 -2.34 3.96 11.81
N GLY A 46 -2.71 2.74 12.18
CA GLY A 46 -2.71 1.60 11.25
C GLY A 46 -3.62 1.84 10.03
N GLY A 47 -4.82 2.38 10.25
CA GLY A 47 -5.73 2.80 9.17
C GLY A 47 -5.13 3.87 8.26
N ALA A 48 -4.47 4.88 8.82
CA ALA A 48 -3.79 5.92 8.05
C ALA A 48 -2.66 5.36 7.18
N ILE A 49 -1.90 4.37 7.67
CA ILE A 49 -0.86 3.68 6.89
C ILE A 49 -1.48 2.95 5.69
N ILE A 50 -2.64 2.30 5.87
CA ILE A 50 -3.36 1.64 4.77
C ILE A 50 -3.80 2.66 3.71
N LEU A 51 -4.30 3.83 4.12
CA LEU A 51 -4.65 4.90 3.19
C LEU A 51 -3.43 5.42 2.42
N LEU A 52 -2.27 5.54 3.08
CA LEU A 52 -1.01 5.88 2.42
C LEU A 52 -0.56 4.79 1.42
N ALA A 53 -0.80 3.51 1.71
CA ALA A 53 -0.52 2.42 0.78
C ALA A 53 -1.32 2.56 -0.52
N LEU A 54 -2.61 2.89 -0.40
CA LEU A 54 -3.48 3.15 -1.55
C LEU A 54 -2.99 4.34 -2.36
N LEU A 55 -2.68 5.46 -1.69
CA LEU A 55 -2.17 6.67 -2.34
C LEU A 55 -0.85 6.40 -3.07
N ALA A 56 0.12 5.76 -2.41
CA ALA A 56 1.41 5.41 -2.98
C ALA A 56 1.24 4.51 -4.22
N THR A 57 0.35 3.51 -4.15
CA THR A 57 0.06 2.63 -5.28
C THR A 57 -0.51 3.41 -6.46
N MET A 58 -1.47 4.32 -6.23
CA MET A 58 -2.06 5.14 -7.29
C MET A 58 -1.03 6.05 -7.95
N VAL A 59 -0.20 6.73 -7.16
CA VAL A 59 0.89 7.57 -7.66
C VAL A 59 1.87 6.75 -8.49
N MET A 60 2.28 5.59 -8.02
CA MET A 60 3.21 4.73 -8.74
C MET A 60 2.60 4.17 -10.04
N LYS A 61 1.31 3.84 -10.06
CA LYS A 61 0.60 3.46 -11.29
C LYS A 61 0.56 4.61 -12.28
N ALA A 62 0.28 5.84 -11.83
CA ALA A 62 0.30 7.03 -12.68
C ALA A 62 1.69 7.33 -13.25
N MET A 63 2.76 6.97 -12.53
CA MET A 63 4.14 7.07 -13.00
C MET A 63 4.57 5.94 -13.95
N GLY A 64 3.71 4.97 -14.25
CA GLY A 64 4.03 3.83 -15.12
C GLY A 64 4.75 2.66 -14.43
N TYR A 65 4.79 2.63 -13.10
CA TYR A 65 5.32 1.50 -12.31
C TYR A 65 4.27 0.43 -12.00
N GLY A 66 3.07 0.56 -12.57
CA GLY A 66 1.99 -0.42 -12.49
C GLY A 66 2.02 -1.41 -13.65
N GLN A 67 1.23 -2.46 -13.52
CA GLN A 67 0.85 -3.27 -14.67
C GLN A 67 -0.13 -2.45 -15.55
N PRO A 68 0.02 -2.47 -16.88
CA PRO A 68 -1.00 -1.93 -17.79
C PRO A 68 -2.34 -2.64 -17.63
#